data_AF-A0A957GQ11-F1
#
_entry.id   AF-A0A957GQ11-F1
#
_cell.length_a   1.000
_cell.length_b   1.000
_cell.length_c   1.000
_cell.angle_alpha   90.00
_cell.angle_beta   90.00
_cell.angle_gamma   90.00
#
_symmetry.space_group_name_H-M   'P 1'
#
loop_
_entity.id
_entity.type
_entity.pdbx_description
1 polymer ?
#
loop_
_entity_poly.entity_id
_entity_poly.type
_entity_poly.pdbx_seq_one_letter_code
_entity_poly.pdbx_strand_id
1 'polypeptide(L)'
;LQELSAAELQQQRRRYLLLQMRNPQAAQAVLANAGFGGELTAVDTLILHQPAALDRPDDIAALLVNAGHPPTHLAIEQEDLEQQFLRLVGMEGTRK
;
A
#
# COMPACT_ATOMS: atom_id res chain seq x y z
N LEU A 1 17.70 7.72 22.58
CA LEU A 1 17.31 6.43 22.00
C LEU A 1 16.02 6.02 22.70
N GLN A 2 14.88 6.14 22.04
CA GLN A 2 13.64 5.53 22.56
C GLN A 2 13.69 4.06 22.17
N GLU A 3 13.89 3.17 23.14
CA GLU A 3 13.74 1.73 22.94
C GLU A 3 12.24 1.45 22.77
N LEU A 4 11.75 1.45 21.52
CA LEU A 4 10.42 0.90 21.25
C LEU A 4 10.50 -0.62 21.40
N SER A 5 9.60 -1.16 22.22
CA SER A 5 9.47 -2.61 22.36
C SER A 5 8.93 -3.23 21.06
N ALA A 6 9.33 -4.47 20.75
CA ALA A 6 8.83 -5.19 19.56
C ALA A 6 7.29 -5.24 19.49
N ALA A 7 6.62 -5.22 20.64
CA ALA A 7 5.16 -5.17 20.75
C ALA A 7 4.58 -3.80 20.32
N GLU A 8 5.22 -2.69 20.69
CA GLU A 8 4.80 -1.35 20.25
C GLU A 8 5.06 -1.15 18.75
N LEU A 9 6.13 -1.75 18.22
CA LEU A 9 6.35 -1.82 16.79
C LEU A 9 5.23 -2.61 16.10
N GLN A 10 4.87 -3.78 16.60
CA GLN A 10 3.74 -4.55 16.06
C GLN A 10 2.41 -3.77 16.04
N GLN A 11 2.16 -2.91 17.03
CA GLN A 11 0.93 -2.10 17.10
C GLN A 11 0.92 -0.92 16.13
N GLN A 12 2.08 -0.47 15.65
CA GLN A 12 2.20 0.62 14.68
C GLN A 12 2.27 0.16 13.22
N ARG A 13 2.00 -1.12 12.94
CA ARG A 13 2.01 -1.66 11.59
C ARG A 13 1.04 -0.92 10.69
N ARG A 14 1.55 -0.42 9.57
CA ARG A 14 0.73 0.30 8.59
C ARG A 14 -0.04 -0.71 7.76
N ARG A 15 -1.36 -0.52 7.70
CA ARG A 15 -2.24 -1.22 6.76
C ARG A 15 -2.13 -0.61 5.37
N TYR A 16 -2.30 -1.43 4.35
CA TYR A 16 -2.35 -0.99 2.97
C TYR A 16 -3.24 -1.92 2.13
N LEU A 17 -3.82 -1.38 1.07
CA LEU A 17 -4.57 -2.15 0.08
C LEU A 17 -3.59 -2.62 -0.98
N LEU A 18 -3.42 -3.93 -1.11
CA LEU A 18 -2.65 -4.57 -2.15
C LEU A 18 -3.57 -4.95 -3.31
N LEU A 19 -3.18 -4.55 -4.51
CA LEU A 19 -3.87 -4.86 -5.76
C LEU A 19 -2.89 -5.57 -6.69
N GLN A 20 -3.32 -6.68 -7.29
CA GLN A 20 -2.62 -7.24 -8.44
C GLN A 20 -3.50 -7.18 -9.66
N MET A 21 -2.90 -6.93 -10.82
CA MET A 21 -3.62 -6.82 -12.08
C MET A 21 -2.69 -6.94 -13.29
N ARG A 22 -3.29 -7.10 -14.47
CA ARG A 22 -2.55 -7.30 -15.72
C ARG A 22 -1.77 -6.08 -16.21
N ASN A 23 -2.22 -4.87 -15.86
CA ASN A 23 -1.61 -3.61 -16.27
C ASN A 23 -1.67 -2.58 -15.14
N PRO A 24 -0.80 -2.70 -14.12
CA PRO A 24 -0.87 -1.82 -12.95
C PRO A 24 -0.45 -0.38 -13.26
N GLN A 25 0.30 -0.12 -14.34
CA GLN A 25 0.64 1.24 -14.77
C GLN A 25 -0.62 2.00 -15.25
N ALA A 26 -1.44 1.37 -16.09
CA ALA A 26 -2.68 1.99 -16.56
C ALA A 26 -3.67 2.20 -15.41
N ALA A 27 -3.77 1.24 -14.50
CA ALA A 27 -4.59 1.38 -13.29
C ALA A 27 -4.10 2.46 -12.34
N GLN A 28 -2.77 2.62 -12.16
CA GLN A 28 -2.20 3.70 -11.37
C GLN A 28 -2.64 5.06 -11.92
N ALA A 29 -2.69 5.24 -13.24
CA ALA A 29 -3.16 6.47 -13.86
C ALA A 29 -4.66 6.72 -13.60
N VAL A 30 -5.50 5.68 -13.68
CA VAL A 30 -6.93 5.78 -13.34
C VAL A 30 -7.11 6.17 -11.87
N LEU A 31 -6.35 5.55 -10.97
CA LEU A 31 -6.40 5.85 -9.55
C LEU A 31 -5.93 7.27 -9.25
N ALA A 32 -4.85 7.72 -9.89
CA ALA A 32 -4.35 9.08 -9.75
C ALA A 32 -5.41 10.11 -10.19
N ASN A 33 -6.09 9.86 -11.31
CA ASN A 33 -7.19 10.71 -11.78
C ASN A 33 -8.39 10.73 -10.82
N ALA A 34 -8.60 9.63 -10.08
CA ALA A 34 -9.62 9.53 -9.03
C ALA A 34 -9.16 10.08 -7.66
N GLY A 35 -7.94 10.62 -7.56
CA GLY A 35 -7.39 11.19 -6.32
C GLY A 35 -6.69 10.18 -5.40
N PHE A 36 -6.44 8.95 -5.87
CA PHE A 36 -5.71 7.92 -5.15
C PHE A 36 -4.26 7.82 -5.65
N GLY A 37 -3.30 7.90 -4.74
CA GLY A 37 -1.89 7.66 -5.04
C GLY A 37 -1.56 6.18 -4.83
N GLY A 38 -1.43 5.43 -5.93
CA GLY A 38 -0.95 4.05 -5.91
C GLY A 38 0.56 3.98 -6.12
N GLU A 39 1.26 3.16 -5.34
CA GLU A 39 2.69 2.87 -5.48
C GLU A 39 2.88 1.54 -6.21
N LEU A 40 3.67 1.56 -7.29
CA LEU A 40 4.05 0.34 -8.01
C LEU A 40 5.22 -0.32 -7.29
N THR A 41 4.98 -1.50 -6.72
CA THR A 41 6.00 -2.23 -5.96
C THR A 41 6.56 -3.44 -6.70
N ALA A 42 5.82 -3.96 -7.68
CA ALA A 42 6.26 -5.04 -8.56
C ALA A 42 5.63 -4.89 -9.95
N VAL A 43 5.95 -5.82 -10.86
CA VAL A 43 5.46 -5.81 -12.25
C VAL A 43 3.94 -5.83 -12.34
N ASP A 44 3.27 -6.55 -11.44
CA ASP A 44 1.81 -6.69 -11.38
C ASP A 44 1.16 -6.07 -10.14
N THR A 45 1.93 -5.50 -9.22
CA THR A 45 1.46 -5.11 -7.89
C THR A 45 1.42 -3.60 -7.70
N LEU A 46 0.28 -3.11 -7.18
CA LEU A 46 0.05 -1.74 -6.77
C LEU A 46 -0.40 -1.69 -5.30
N ILE A 47 0.14 -0.75 -4.53
CA ILE A 47 -0.18 -0.55 -3.12
C ILE A 47 -0.82 0.82 -2.89
N LEU A 48 -1.91 0.86 -2.13
CA LEU A 48 -2.56 2.08 -1.68
C LEU A 48 -2.53 2.17 -0.14
N HIS A 49 -2.14 3.33 0.38
CA HIS A 49 -2.08 3.59 1.83
C HIS A 49 -3.23 4.49 2.32
N GLN A 50 -4.03 5.04 1.41
CA GLN A 50 -5.07 5.99 1.74
C GLN A 50 -6.19 5.33 2.57
N PRO A 51 -6.62 5.94 3.68
CA PRO A 51 -7.71 5.41 4.50
C PRO A 51 -8.98 5.13 3.69
N ALA A 52 -9.33 6.01 2.75
CA ALA A 52 -10.50 5.82 1.89
C ALA A 52 -10.44 4.53 1.05
N ALA A 53 -9.25 4.13 0.59
CA ALA A 53 -9.07 2.87 -0.14
C ALA A 53 -9.13 1.64 0.78
N LEU A 54 -8.71 1.80 2.05
CA LEU A 54 -8.79 0.76 3.07
C LEU A 54 -10.22 0.56 3.60
N ASP A 55 -10.99 1.63 3.74
CA ASP A 55 -12.35 1.59 4.25
C ASP A 55 -13.32 1.03 3.19
N ARG A 56 -13.05 1.28 1.91
CA ARG A 56 -13.91 0.87 0.78
C ARG A 56 -13.09 0.28 -0.37
N PRO A 57 -12.47 -0.90 -0.18
CA PRO A 57 -11.66 -1.54 -1.23
C PRO A 57 -12.52 -1.99 -2.43
N ASP A 58 -13.79 -2.29 -2.22
CA ASP A 58 -14.77 -2.60 -3.26
C ASP A 58 -15.00 -1.42 -4.23
N ASP A 59 -15.01 -0.17 -3.75
CA ASP A 59 -15.11 1.01 -4.61
C ASP A 59 -13.88 1.13 -5.52
N ILE A 60 -12.68 0.81 -5.00
CA ILE A 60 -11.44 0.77 -5.78
C ILE A 60 -11.53 -0.30 -6.87
N ALA A 61 -12.03 -1.49 -6.53
CA ALA A 61 -12.25 -2.56 -7.49
C ALA A 61 -13.22 -2.13 -8.59
N ALA A 62 -14.36 -1.55 -8.21
CA ALA A 62 -15.39 -1.09 -9.14
C ALA A 62 -14.86 0.00 -10.08
N LEU A 63 -14.12 0.99 -9.56
CA LEU A 63 -13.46 2.03 -10.34
C LEU A 63 -12.56 1.41 -11.42
N LEU A 64 -11.70 0.47 -11.02
CA LEU A 64 -10.75 -0.18 -11.91
C LEU A 64 -11.42 -1.09 -12.95
N VAL A 65 -12.44 -1.85 -12.55
CA VAL A 65 -13.25 -2.67 -13.46
C VAL A 65 -13.95 -1.79 -14.50
N ASN A 66 -14.58 -0.70 -14.09
CA ASN A 66 -15.25 0.23 -14.99
C ASN A 66 -14.29 0.90 -15.97
N ALA A 67 -13.02 1.08 -15.57
CA ALA A 67 -11.97 1.58 -16.43
C ALA A 67 -11.31 0.50 -17.32
N GLY A 68 -11.75 -0.77 -17.25
CA GLY A 68 -11.20 -1.86 -18.05
C GLY A 68 -9.91 -2.48 -17.52
N HIS A 69 -9.56 -2.21 -16.26
CA HIS A 69 -8.36 -2.73 -15.59
C HIS A 69 -8.72 -3.55 -14.36
N PRO A 70 -9.46 -4.67 -14.50
CA PRO A 70 -9.96 -5.43 -13.36
C PRO A 70 -8.79 -6.00 -12.52
N PRO A 71 -8.82 -5.85 -11.19
CA PRO A 71 -7.86 -6.50 -10.33
C PRO A 71 -8.04 -8.03 -10.37
N THR A 72 -6.93 -8.75 -10.41
CA THR A 72 -6.87 -10.20 -10.24
C THR A 72 -6.69 -10.60 -8.78
N HIS A 73 -6.21 -9.67 -7.95
CA HIS A 73 -6.12 -9.82 -6.50
C HIS A 73 -6.43 -8.49 -5.81
N LEU A 74 -7.11 -8.54 -4.68
CA LEU A 74 -7.44 -7.40 -3.85
C LEU A 74 -7.45 -7.85 -2.38
N ALA A 75 -6.55 -7.30 -1.58
CA ALA A 75 -6.40 -7.65 -0.17
C ALA A 75 -5.97 -6.45 0.67
N ILE A 76 -6.52 -6.34 1.87
CA ILE A 76 -5.98 -5.42 2.89
C ILE A 76 -4.90 -6.17 3.65
N GLU A 77 -3.67 -5.70 3.52
CA GLU A 77 -2.49 -6.30 4.13
C GLU A 77 -1.92 -5.38 5.22
N GLN A 78 -1.05 -5.97 6.04
CA GLN A 78 -0.30 -5.25 7.07
C GLN A 78 1.19 -5.36 6.78
N GLU A 79 1.91 -4.27 7.00
CA GLU A 79 3.37 -4.25 6.83
C GLU A 79 4.06 -5.33 7.67
N ASP A 80 5.00 -6.07 7.07
CA ASP A 80 5.76 -7.06 7.82
C ASP A 80 6.72 -6.38 8.83
N LEU A 81 7.06 -7.08 9.92
CA LEU A 81 7.86 -6.54 11.01
C LEU A 81 9.26 -6.18 10.50
N GLU A 82 9.79 -6.96 9.58
CA GLU A 82 11.09 -6.71 8.97
C GLU A 82 11.08 -5.39 8.18
N GLN A 83 10.02 -5.14 7.39
CA GLN A 83 9.87 -3.92 6.59
C GLN A 83 9.73 -2.68 7.49
N GLN A 84 8.97 -2.80 8.58
CA GLN A 84 8.86 -1.74 9.58
C GLN A 84 10.18 -1.44 10.29
N PHE A 85 10.94 -2.48 10.65
CA PHE A 85 12.26 -2.35 11.27
C PHE A 85 13.25 -1.65 10.33
N LEU A 86 13.31 -2.08 9.06
CA LEU A 86 14.18 -1.47 8.05
C LEU A 86 13.86 0.01 7.83
N ARG A 87 12.58 0.40 7.80
CA ARG A 87 12.19 1.82 7.74
C ARG A 87 12.71 2.61 8.94
N LEU A 88 12.52 2.10 10.15
CA LEU A 88 12.92 2.80 11.38
C LEU A 88 14.44 2.99 11.45
N VAL A 89 15.21 1.92 11.22
CA VAL A 89 16.68 1.97 11.22
C VAL A 89 17.19 2.84 10.05
N GLY A 90 16.54 2.78 8.89
CA GLY A 90 16.87 3.62 7.73
C GLY A 90 16.65 5.12 7.97
N MET A 91 15.63 5.50 8.75
CA MET A 91 15.39 6.90 9.14
C MET A 91 16.37 7.40 10.21
N GLU A 92 16.89 6.51 11.07
CA GLU A 92 17.91 6.87 12.07
C GLU A 92 19.31 7.04 11.45
N GLY A 93 19.56 6.44 10.28
CA GLY A 93 20.84 6.54 9.55
C GLY A 93 21.11 7.89 8.86
N THR A 94 20.12 8.79 8.75
CA THR A 94 20.26 10.09 8.05
C THR A 94 20.61 11.26 8.97
N ARG A 95 20.91 10.99 10.26
CA ARG A 95 21.39 12.02 11.18
C ARG A 95 22.92 11.96 11.30
N LYS A 96 23.63 12.51 10.31
CA LYS A 96 25.02 12.93 10.46
C LYS A 96 25.16 14.41 10.15
#